data_AF-A0A9D4LY61-F1
#
_entry.id   AF-A0A9D4LY61-F1
#
_cell.length_a   1.000
_cell.length_b   1.000
_cell.length_c   1.000
_cell.angle_alpha   90.00
_cell.angle_beta   90.00
_cell.angle_gamma   90.00
#
_symmetry.space_group_name_H-M   'P 1'
#
loop_
_entity.id
_entity.type
_entity.pdbx_description
1 polymer ?
#
loop_
_entity_poly.entity_id
_entity_poly.type
_entity_poly.pdbx_seq_one_letter_code
_entity_poly.pdbx_strand_id
1 'polypeptide(L)'
;MCGNVWMNHFKDMSDFGLLDTSDSVHLECIRYCFLLVISKDPNEVCNIWNTHCIRRNNRISCPAGKPEVLFFQPEEHGARDCKISLVDQRELNDVEREYSQRPPELGVSQEFLTIARAAVGDLNLQYPPRNREEGTELFAAIIMYIERLV
;
A
#
# COMPACT_ATOMS: atom_id res chain seq x y z
N MET A 1 -3.12 17.94 0.91
CA MET A 1 -3.64 16.60 1.29
C MET A 1 -3.75 15.77 0.03
N CYS A 2 -2.93 14.72 -0.11
CA CYS A 2 -2.84 13.90 -1.33
C CYS A 2 -4.11 13.07 -1.62
N GLY A 3 -4.98 12.86 -0.62
CA GLY A 3 -6.24 12.12 -0.80
C GLY A 3 -7.13 12.70 -1.91
N ASN A 4 -7.18 14.03 -2.05
CA ASN A 4 -7.98 14.68 -3.10
C ASN A 4 -7.44 14.38 -4.51
N VAL A 5 -6.15 14.08 -4.67
CA VAL A 5 -5.55 13.82 -6.00
C VAL A 5 -6.01 12.47 -6.55
N TRP A 6 -5.91 11.41 -5.73
CA TRP A 6 -6.34 10.07 -6.12
C TRP A 6 -7.86 9.96 -6.24
N MET A 7 -8.61 10.58 -5.32
CA MET A 7 -10.09 10.63 -5.41
C MET A 7 -10.55 11.32 -6.71
N ASN A 8 -9.96 12.48 -7.05
CA ASN A 8 -10.30 13.17 -8.30
C ASN A 8 -9.90 12.34 -9.52
N HIS A 9 -8.72 11.71 -9.51
CA HIS A 9 -8.28 10.90 -10.64
C HIS A 9 -9.23 9.72 -10.95
N PHE A 10 -9.62 8.94 -9.94
CA PHE A 10 -10.55 7.82 -10.16
C PHE A 10 -11.96 8.30 -10.50
N LYS A 11 -12.38 9.44 -9.94
CA LYS A 11 -13.61 10.10 -10.34
C LYS A 11 -13.57 10.48 -11.83
N ASP A 12 -12.50 11.11 -12.29
CA ASP A 12 -12.33 11.48 -13.69
C ASP A 12 -12.36 10.23 -14.58
N MET A 13 -11.64 9.16 -14.21
CA MET A 13 -11.69 7.89 -14.95
C MET A 13 -13.12 7.32 -15.06
N SER A 14 -13.92 7.43 -13.99
CA SER A 14 -15.31 6.97 -14.00
C SER A 14 -16.22 7.89 -14.82
N ASP A 15 -16.08 9.20 -14.66
CA ASP A 15 -16.84 10.21 -15.41
C ASP A 15 -16.55 10.14 -16.93
N PHE A 16 -15.34 9.72 -17.34
CA PHE A 16 -14.98 9.43 -18.74
C PHE A 16 -15.39 8.04 -19.24
N GLY A 17 -15.98 7.19 -18.38
CA GLY A 17 -16.40 5.83 -18.73
C GLY A 17 -15.26 4.82 -18.88
N LEU A 18 -14.05 5.13 -18.39
CA LEU A 18 -12.92 4.19 -18.35
C LEU A 18 -13.04 3.22 -17.18
N LEU A 19 -13.57 3.69 -16.04
CA LEU A 19 -13.70 2.94 -14.80
C LEU A 19 -15.18 2.72 -14.46
N ASP A 20 -15.62 1.46 -14.52
CA ASP A 20 -16.87 1.04 -13.88
C ASP A 20 -16.60 0.66 -12.42
N THR A 21 -17.08 1.49 -11.48
CA THR A 21 -16.93 1.23 -10.04
C THR A 21 -17.87 0.14 -9.51
N SER A 22 -18.83 -0.31 -10.31
CA SER A 22 -19.72 -1.43 -9.98
C SER A 22 -19.15 -2.79 -10.41
N ASP A 23 -18.14 -2.80 -11.28
CA ASP A 23 -17.47 -4.00 -11.74
C ASP A 23 -16.30 -4.39 -10.82
N SER A 24 -16.36 -5.60 -10.25
CA SER A 24 -15.31 -6.15 -9.40
C SER A 24 -13.96 -6.30 -10.11
N VAL A 25 -13.95 -6.63 -11.41
CA VAL A 25 -12.72 -6.77 -12.21
C VAL A 25 -12.03 -5.42 -12.35
N HIS A 26 -12.80 -4.36 -12.60
CA HIS A 26 -12.27 -3.00 -12.65
C HIS A 26 -11.69 -2.58 -11.31
N LEU A 27 -12.38 -2.85 -10.19
CA LEU A 27 -11.88 -2.54 -8.85
C LEU A 27 -10.60 -3.32 -8.50
N GLU A 28 -10.49 -4.59 -8.90
CA GLU A 28 -9.26 -5.37 -8.74
C GLU A 28 -8.13 -4.82 -9.62
N CYS A 29 -8.42 -4.41 -10.86
CA CYS A 29 -7.44 -3.79 -11.75
C CYS A 29 -6.94 -2.45 -11.20
N ILE A 30 -7.81 -1.64 -10.58
CA ILE A 30 -7.38 -0.41 -9.89
C ILE A 30 -6.41 -0.73 -8.75
N ARG A 31 -6.69 -1.75 -7.93
CA ARG A 31 -5.75 -2.13 -6.85
C ARG A 31 -4.42 -2.61 -7.42
N TYR A 32 -4.44 -3.46 -8.43
CA TYR A 32 -3.23 -3.98 -9.07
C TYR A 32 -2.36 -2.86 -9.65
N CYS A 33 -2.97 -1.92 -10.37
CA CYS A 33 -2.23 -0.86 -11.06
C CYS A 33 -1.78 0.25 -10.11
N PHE A 34 -2.60 0.65 -9.12
CA PHE A 34 -2.36 1.89 -8.38
C PHE A 34 -1.90 1.67 -6.93
N LEU A 35 -2.12 0.50 -6.32
CA LEU A 35 -1.82 0.32 -4.88
C LEU A 35 -0.36 0.59 -4.55
N LEU A 36 0.58 0.12 -5.39
CA LEU A 36 2.01 0.34 -5.19
C LEU A 36 2.43 1.80 -5.40
N VAL A 37 1.73 2.53 -6.27
CA VAL A 37 1.98 3.97 -6.50
C VAL A 37 1.44 4.77 -5.32
N ILE A 38 0.20 4.52 -4.93
CA ILE A 38 -0.46 5.17 -3.78
C ILE A 38 0.32 4.90 -2.50
N SER A 39 0.88 3.70 -2.32
CA SER A 39 1.63 3.33 -1.12
C SER A 39 2.94 4.10 -0.93
N LYS A 40 3.46 4.79 -1.97
CA LYS A 40 4.67 5.63 -1.83
C LYS A 40 4.45 6.80 -0.88
N ASP A 41 3.32 7.49 -1.01
CA ASP A 41 2.97 8.66 -0.19
C ASP A 41 2.92 8.33 1.32
N PRO A 42 2.15 7.32 1.81
CA PRO A 42 2.12 6.99 3.23
C PRO A 42 3.46 6.43 3.72
N ASN A 43 4.19 5.67 2.89
CA ASN A 43 5.52 5.19 3.26
C ASN A 43 6.51 6.32 3.46
N GLU A 44 6.48 7.35 2.61
CA GLU A 44 7.29 8.55 2.77
C GLU A 44 6.92 9.31 4.04
N VAL A 45 5.63 9.48 4.33
CA VAL A 45 5.16 10.11 5.57
C VAL A 45 5.64 9.34 6.80
N CYS A 46 5.53 8.02 6.79
CA CYS A 46 6.07 7.17 7.86
C CYS A 46 7.57 7.36 8.02
N ASN A 47 8.33 7.39 6.93
CA ASN A 47 9.78 7.60 6.97
C ASN A 47 10.14 8.97 7.55
N ILE A 48 9.49 10.05 7.07
CA ILE A 48 9.70 11.41 7.58
C ILE A 48 9.38 11.46 9.08
N TRP A 49 8.25 10.88 9.49
CA TRP A 49 7.84 10.89 10.89
C TRP A 49 8.84 10.13 11.77
N ASN A 50 9.22 8.93 11.36
CA ASN A 50 10.08 8.05 12.17
C ASN A 50 11.50 8.58 12.30
N THR A 51 12.00 9.31 11.29
CA THR A 51 13.36 9.87 11.28
C THR A 51 13.44 11.30 11.82
N HIS A 52 12.31 12.00 11.92
CA HIS A 52 12.25 13.38 12.42
C HIS A 52 12.68 13.45 13.90
N CYS A 53 13.54 14.42 14.22
CA CYS A 53 13.97 14.66 15.59
C CYS A 53 12.97 15.55 16.34
N ILE A 54 12.23 14.96 17.28
CA ILE A 54 11.32 15.68 18.17
C ILE A 54 12.15 16.53 19.14
N ARG A 55 11.91 17.84 19.11
CA ARG A 55 12.61 18.79 19.99
C ARG A 55 12.15 18.63 21.43
N ARG A 56 13.10 18.75 22.35
CA ARG A 56 12.82 18.79 23.79
C ARG A 56 11.97 20.01 24.13
N ASN A 57 10.85 19.78 24.81
CA ASN A 57 9.97 20.82 25.32
C ASN A 57 9.67 20.57 26.80
N ASN A 58 10.12 21.47 27.67
CA ASN A 58 9.95 21.32 29.12
C ASN A 58 8.50 21.56 29.60
N ARG A 59 7.59 21.99 28.71
CA ARG A 59 6.18 22.25 29.04
C ARG A 59 5.23 21.10 28.68
N ILE A 60 5.72 20.08 27.98
CA ILE A 60 4.90 18.96 27.49
C ILE A 60 5.63 17.67 27.83
N SER A 61 4.91 16.65 28.31
CA SER A 61 5.44 15.30 28.51
C SER A 61 5.58 14.56 27.17
N CYS A 62 6.44 15.08 26.29
CA CYS A 62 6.76 14.45 25.01
C CYS A 62 8.23 14.00 25.00
N PRO A 63 8.54 12.74 24.68
CA PRO A 63 9.91 12.29 24.57
C PRO A 63 10.62 13.02 23.43
N ALA A 64 11.83 13.51 23.71
CA ALA A 64 12.68 14.16 22.72
C ALA A 64 13.57 13.10 22.03
N GLY A 65 13.91 13.34 20.76
CA GLY A 65 14.71 12.41 19.97
C GLY A 65 13.99 11.93 18.71
N LYS A 66 14.58 10.97 18.01
CA LYS A 66 14.00 10.39 16.79
C LYS A 66 13.13 9.18 17.16
N PRO A 67 11.86 9.10 16.74
CA PRO A 67 10.99 7.97 17.08
C PRO A 67 11.60 6.61 16.78
N GLU A 68 12.28 6.47 15.64
CA GLU A 68 12.97 5.23 15.28
C GLU A 68 14.04 4.84 16.32
N VAL A 69 14.90 5.77 16.74
CA VAL A 69 15.91 5.52 17.76
C VAL A 69 15.27 5.26 19.12
N LEU A 70 14.25 6.03 19.48
CA LEU A 70 13.52 5.86 20.75
C LEU A 70 12.87 4.48 20.86
N PHE A 71 12.45 3.89 19.74
CA PHE A 71 11.82 2.56 19.70
C PHE A 71 12.85 1.42 19.64
N PHE A 72 13.88 1.55 18.81
CA PHE A 72 14.86 0.47 18.59
C PHE A 72 16.00 0.46 19.61
N GLN A 73 16.39 1.62 20.16
CA GLN A 73 17.51 1.80 21.08
C GLN A 73 17.13 2.75 22.24
N PRO A 74 16.12 2.40 23.05
CA PRO A 74 15.67 3.23 24.16
C PRO A 74 16.77 3.52 25.21
N GLU A 75 17.74 2.62 25.36
CA GLU A 75 18.89 2.73 26.28
C GLU A 75 19.75 3.97 26.03
N GLU A 76 19.91 4.38 24.77
CA GLU A 76 20.64 5.60 24.39
C GLU A 76 19.98 6.88 24.94
N HIS A 77 18.72 6.78 25.35
CA HIS A 77 17.94 7.88 25.93
C HIS A 77 17.64 7.65 27.42
N GLY A 78 18.34 6.73 28.08
CA GLY A 78 18.13 6.39 29.49
C GLY A 78 16.79 5.72 29.76
N ALA A 79 16.13 5.20 28.72
CA ALA A 79 14.93 4.39 28.82
C ALA A 79 15.29 2.89 28.75
N ARG A 80 14.27 2.03 28.78
CA ARG A 80 14.44 0.57 28.67
C ARG A 80 13.58 0.03 27.55
N ASP A 81 14.00 -1.09 27.00
CA ASP A 81 13.18 -1.85 26.07
C ASP A 81 11.96 -2.44 26.78
N CYS A 82 10.78 -2.14 26.25
CA CYS A 82 9.49 -2.65 26.72
C CYS A 82 8.82 -3.56 25.67
N LYS A 83 9.51 -3.90 24.57
CA LYS A 83 9.01 -4.84 23.56
C LYS A 83 8.84 -6.21 24.20
N ILE A 84 7.76 -6.88 23.84
CA ILE A 84 7.54 -8.29 24.18
C ILE A 84 8.10 -9.10 23.02
N SER A 85 9.14 -9.88 23.29
CA SER A 85 9.68 -10.81 22.31
C SER A 85 8.61 -11.84 21.96
N LEU A 86 8.34 -11.96 20.67
CA LEU A 86 7.49 -13.03 20.15
C LEU A 86 8.23 -14.35 20.37
N VAL A 87 7.71 -15.17 21.28
CA VAL A 87 8.38 -16.41 21.72
C VAL A 87 8.27 -17.49 20.64
N ASP A 88 7.17 -17.49 19.88
CA ASP A 88 6.92 -18.42 18.76
C ASP A 88 6.17 -17.73 17.61
N GLN A 89 6.72 -17.83 16.40
CA GLN A 89 6.06 -17.38 15.18
C GLN A 89 4.74 -18.14 14.92
N ARG A 90 4.60 -19.36 15.46
CA ARG A 90 3.38 -20.15 15.35
C ARG A 90 2.21 -19.52 16.10
N GLU A 91 2.44 -19.01 17.31
CA GLU A 91 1.40 -18.32 18.09
C GLU A 91 0.87 -17.10 17.32
N LEU A 92 1.77 -16.34 16.68
CA LEU A 92 1.39 -15.24 15.81
C LEU A 92 0.55 -15.69 14.62
N ASN A 93 0.97 -16.76 13.94
CA ASN A 93 0.23 -17.29 12.79
C ASN A 93 -1.14 -17.84 13.22
N ASP A 94 -1.25 -18.41 14.42
CA ASP A 94 -2.50 -18.91 14.97
C ASP A 94 -3.45 -17.76 15.31
N VAL A 95 -2.96 -16.70 15.96
CA VAL A 95 -3.73 -15.46 16.21
C VAL A 95 -4.12 -14.78 14.90
N GLU A 96 -3.21 -14.68 13.92
CA GLU A 96 -3.50 -14.13 12.59
C GLU A 96 -4.61 -14.93 11.90
N ARG A 97 -4.59 -16.28 12.02
CA ARG A 97 -5.62 -17.16 11.45
C ARG A 97 -6.96 -17.07 12.20
N GLU A 98 -6.94 -16.92 13.51
CA GLU A 98 -8.14 -16.90 14.36
C GLU A 98 -8.85 -15.55 14.35
N TYR A 99 -8.09 -14.45 14.36
CA TYR A 99 -8.61 -13.09 14.56
C TYR A 99 -8.44 -12.20 13.33
N SER A 100 -7.89 -12.70 12.23
CA SER A 100 -7.68 -11.92 11.02
C SER A 100 -7.82 -12.78 9.76
N GLN A 101 -7.96 -12.10 8.63
CA GLN A 101 -7.80 -12.71 7.31
C GLN A 101 -6.66 -11.97 6.65
N ARG A 102 -5.58 -12.68 6.31
CA ARG A 102 -4.48 -12.06 5.57
C ARG A 102 -5.06 -11.57 4.24
N PRO A 103 -5.01 -10.25 3.95
CA PRO A 103 -5.47 -9.77 2.67
C PRO A 103 -4.63 -10.42 1.56
N PRO A 104 -5.24 -10.77 0.42
CA PRO A 104 -4.50 -11.35 -0.68
C PRO A 104 -3.45 -10.36 -1.21
N GLU A 105 -2.47 -10.86 -1.98
CA GLU A 105 -1.42 -10.03 -2.58
C GLU A 105 -2.07 -8.86 -3.35
N LEU A 106 -1.68 -7.62 -3.02
CA LEU A 106 -2.24 -6.39 -3.59
C LEU A 106 -3.76 -6.20 -3.39
N GLY A 107 -4.43 -7.01 -2.56
CA GLY A 107 -5.88 -6.96 -2.36
C GLY A 107 -6.69 -7.42 -3.58
N VAL A 108 -6.12 -8.26 -4.45
CA VAL A 108 -6.78 -8.82 -5.64
C VAL A 108 -6.94 -10.33 -5.52
N SER A 109 -7.90 -10.91 -6.23
CA SER A 109 -8.09 -12.36 -6.30
C SER A 109 -6.91 -13.04 -7.00
N GLN A 110 -6.72 -14.34 -6.75
CA GLN A 110 -5.64 -15.11 -7.37
C GLN A 110 -5.92 -15.32 -8.86
N GLU A 111 -7.19 -15.45 -9.23
CA GLU A 111 -7.69 -15.55 -10.59
C GLU A 111 -7.34 -14.29 -11.38
N PHE A 112 -7.71 -13.11 -10.88
CA PHE A 112 -7.37 -11.84 -11.50
C PHE A 112 -5.86 -11.65 -11.61
N LEU A 113 -5.11 -11.94 -10.54
CA LEU A 113 -3.66 -11.79 -10.51
C LEU A 113 -2.97 -12.62 -11.60
N THR A 114 -3.48 -13.82 -11.86
CA THR A 114 -2.96 -14.70 -12.91
C THR A 114 -3.18 -14.10 -14.29
N ILE A 115 -4.38 -13.58 -14.55
CA ILE A 115 -4.73 -12.95 -15.84
C ILE A 115 -3.96 -11.64 -16.03
N ALA A 116 -3.87 -10.81 -15.00
CA ALA A 116 -3.13 -9.55 -15.04
C ALA A 116 -1.62 -9.78 -15.32
N ARG A 117 -1.01 -10.78 -14.67
CA ARG A 117 0.39 -11.15 -14.94
C ARG A 117 0.59 -11.68 -16.37
N ALA A 118 -0.36 -12.45 -16.90
CA ALA A 118 -0.34 -12.88 -18.30
C ALA A 118 -0.44 -11.68 -19.25
N ALA A 119 -1.38 -10.75 -19.02
CA ALA A 119 -1.53 -9.53 -19.80
C ALA A 119 -0.23 -8.69 -19.81
N VAL A 120 0.41 -8.52 -18.65
CA VAL A 120 1.68 -7.81 -18.51
C VAL A 120 2.79 -8.48 -19.33
N GLY A 121 2.87 -9.82 -19.30
CA GLY A 121 3.85 -10.58 -20.08
C GLY A 121 3.59 -10.52 -21.59
N ASP A 122 2.37 -10.79 -22.01
CA ASP A 122 1.99 -10.92 -23.43
C ASP A 122 2.06 -9.58 -24.17
N LEU A 123 1.70 -8.49 -23.49
CA LEU A 123 1.76 -7.13 -24.03
C LEU A 123 3.09 -6.42 -23.72
N ASN A 124 4.03 -7.09 -23.03
CA ASN A 124 5.31 -6.54 -22.59
C ASN A 124 5.17 -5.18 -21.86
N LEU A 125 4.22 -5.13 -20.92
CA LEU A 125 3.91 -3.92 -20.15
C LEU A 125 4.92 -3.71 -19.02
N GLN A 126 5.17 -2.46 -18.67
CA GLN A 126 5.98 -2.14 -17.51
C GLN A 126 5.17 -2.35 -16.23
N TYR A 127 5.69 -3.17 -15.31
CA TYR A 127 5.13 -3.35 -13.98
C TYR A 127 6.24 -3.39 -12.91
N PRO A 128 6.08 -2.72 -11.75
CA PRO A 128 4.97 -1.84 -11.37
C PRO A 128 5.03 -0.47 -12.07
N PRO A 129 3.89 0.23 -12.22
CA PRO A 129 3.88 1.58 -12.74
C PRO A 129 4.54 2.55 -11.76
N ARG A 130 5.14 3.62 -12.28
CA ARG A 130 5.91 4.59 -11.47
C ARG A 130 5.06 5.72 -10.95
N ASN A 131 4.08 6.15 -11.75
CA ASN A 131 3.24 7.32 -11.54
C ASN A 131 1.80 6.99 -11.94
N ARG A 132 0.94 7.99 -11.80
CA ARG A 132 -0.49 7.89 -12.07
C ARG A 132 -0.77 7.61 -13.53
N GLU A 133 -0.06 8.27 -14.44
CA GLU A 133 -0.24 8.16 -15.89
C GLU A 133 0.09 6.74 -16.37
N GLU A 134 1.24 6.19 -15.97
CA GLU A 134 1.61 4.79 -16.22
C GLU A 134 0.60 3.81 -15.61
N GLY A 135 0.02 4.15 -14.45
CA GLY A 135 -1.04 3.35 -13.81
C GLY A 135 -2.34 3.33 -14.64
N THR A 136 -2.73 4.46 -15.23
CA THR A 136 -3.91 4.56 -16.11
C THR A 136 -3.70 3.78 -17.41
N GLU A 137 -2.51 3.89 -18.01
CA GLU A 137 -2.14 3.12 -19.21
C GLU A 137 -2.17 1.61 -18.96
N LEU A 138 -1.57 1.18 -17.83
CA LEU A 138 -1.59 -0.22 -17.41
C LEU A 138 -3.02 -0.73 -17.17
N PHE A 139 -3.85 0.06 -16.49
CA PHE A 139 -5.25 -0.27 -16.25
C PHE A 139 -6.00 -0.50 -17.58
N ALA A 140 -5.91 0.47 -18.51
CA ALA A 140 -6.59 0.37 -19.80
C ALA A 140 -6.11 -0.85 -20.59
N ALA A 141 -4.80 -1.11 -20.61
CA ALA A 141 -4.23 -2.24 -21.32
C ALA A 141 -4.72 -3.59 -20.76
N ILE A 142 -4.78 -3.74 -19.42
CA ILE A 142 -5.25 -4.97 -18.77
C ILE A 142 -6.76 -5.17 -19.00
N ILE A 143 -7.59 -4.13 -18.86
CA ILE A 143 -9.03 -4.25 -19.10
C ILE A 143 -9.30 -4.64 -20.55
N MET A 144 -8.68 -3.98 -21.52
CA MET A 144 -8.80 -4.33 -22.94
C MET A 144 -8.31 -5.76 -23.24
N TYR A 145 -7.32 -6.24 -22.51
CA TYR A 145 -6.86 -7.63 -22.64
C TYR A 145 -7.90 -8.62 -22.11
N ILE A 146 -8.48 -8.35 -20.93
CA ILE A 146 -9.51 -9.20 -20.32
C ILE A 146 -10.78 -9.24 -21.19
N GLU A 147 -11.23 -8.10 -21.70
CA GLU A 147 -12.40 -8.00 -22.58
C GLU A 147 -12.25 -8.80 -23.88
N ARG A 148 -11.01 -9.07 -24.33
CA ARG A 148 -10.74 -9.90 -25.51
C ARG A 148 -10.77 -11.41 -25.23
N LEU A 149 -10.74 -11.81 -23.96
CA LEU A 149 -10.77 -13.21 -23.54
C LEU A 149 -12.20 -13.73 -23.31
N VAL A 150 -13.19 -12.83 -23.22
CA VAL A 150 -14.61 -13.12 -22.98
C VAL A 150 -15.40 -13.00 -24.29
#